data_AF-A0AAE8SXD7-F1
#
_entry.id   AF-A0AAE8SXD7-F1
#
_cell.length_a   1.000
_cell.length_b   1.000
_cell.length_c   1.000
_cell.angle_alpha   90.00
_cell.angle_beta   90.00
_cell.angle_gamma   90.00
#
_symmetry.space_group_name_H-M   'P 1'
#
loop_
_entity.id
_entity.type
_entity.pdbx_description
1 polymer ?
#
loop_
_entity_poly.entity_id
_entity_poly.type
_entity_poly.pdbx_seq_one_letter_code
_entity_poly.pdbx_strand_id
1 'polypeptide(L)'
;MTKRTATASVRNNTSEPLVAVSVVHKYSDNYKHEGAWGIIQPGELGEEPMEVEYNTGAFTTGRDWWVVTFYSPDMETLYYSDPANFRGIFDSLEEVAPDMISAAAGAIAGLAGSLSGPGAVGAAVAAAAAAKATTASLFNSEGTEGFKQHILREEDEDALTEIVINADRTITFKSNSGNSDTVTSSKPAKK
;
A
#
# COMPACT_ATOMS: atom_id res chain seq x y z
N MET A 1 -1.95 1.97 29.16
CA MET A 1 -1.55 2.06 27.75
C MET A 1 -0.33 1.18 27.59
N THR A 2 -0.35 0.28 26.63
CA THR A 2 0.74 -0.65 26.32
C THR A 2 1.09 -0.48 24.85
N LYS A 3 2.34 -0.11 24.56
CA LYS A 3 2.88 -0.07 23.19
C LYS A 3 3.11 -1.49 22.71
N ARG A 4 2.73 -1.76 21.46
CA ARG A 4 2.83 -3.07 20.80
C ARG A 4 3.34 -2.90 19.37
N THR A 5 3.84 -3.99 18.83
CA THR A 5 4.35 -4.10 17.45
C THR A 5 3.62 -5.20 16.69
N ALA A 6 3.43 -5.01 15.40
CA ALA A 6 2.97 -6.03 14.47
C ALA A 6 3.74 -5.85 13.14
N THR A 7 3.56 -6.80 12.22
CA THR A 7 4.05 -6.65 10.84
C THR A 7 2.88 -6.52 9.88
N ALA A 8 3.10 -5.88 8.73
CA ALA A 8 2.12 -5.80 7.66
C ALA A 8 2.75 -6.07 6.29
N SER A 9 2.05 -6.79 5.42
CA SER A 9 2.46 -7.00 4.04
C SER A 9 1.25 -7.17 3.12
N VAL A 10 1.46 -6.94 1.83
CA VAL A 10 0.41 -6.97 0.81
C VAL A 10 0.39 -8.33 0.11
N ARG A 11 -0.77 -8.98 0.07
CA ARG A 11 -1.01 -10.17 -0.76
C ARG A 11 -1.74 -9.77 -2.05
N ASN A 12 -1.22 -10.22 -3.18
CA ASN A 12 -1.88 -10.06 -4.47
C ASN A 12 -2.77 -11.27 -4.78
N ASN A 13 -4.08 -11.14 -4.65
CA ASN A 13 -5.05 -12.15 -5.10
C ASN A 13 -5.69 -11.82 -6.45
N THR A 14 -5.15 -10.83 -7.18
CA THR A 14 -5.58 -10.52 -8.54
C THR A 14 -4.95 -11.48 -9.55
N SER A 15 -5.43 -11.46 -10.80
CA SER A 15 -4.84 -12.22 -11.90
C SER A 15 -3.64 -11.53 -12.54
N GLU A 16 -3.27 -10.33 -12.09
CA GLU A 16 -2.25 -9.47 -12.69
C GLU A 16 -1.19 -9.09 -11.65
N PRO A 17 0.05 -8.79 -12.05
CA PRO A 17 1.02 -8.25 -11.11
C PRO A 17 0.56 -6.90 -10.56
N LEU A 18 0.78 -6.67 -9.26
CA LEU A 18 0.69 -5.34 -8.68
C LEU A 18 2.04 -4.65 -8.85
N VAL A 19 2.03 -3.41 -9.33
CA VAL A 19 3.24 -2.63 -9.56
C VAL A 19 3.27 -1.43 -8.62
N ALA A 20 4.46 -1.10 -8.13
CA ALA A 20 4.74 0.05 -7.28
C ALA A 20 3.72 0.19 -6.12
N VAL A 21 3.63 -0.85 -5.31
CA VAL A 21 2.68 -0.93 -4.19
C VAL A 21 3.19 -0.09 -3.02
N SER A 22 2.31 0.74 -2.46
CA SER A 22 2.61 1.61 -1.33
C SER A 22 1.59 1.38 -0.22
N VAL A 23 2.06 1.25 1.02
CA VAL A 23 1.23 1.20 2.22
C VAL A 23 1.73 2.25 3.21
N VAL A 24 0.82 3.01 3.78
CA VAL A 24 1.13 3.90 4.91
C VAL A 24 0.18 3.59 6.05
N HIS A 25 0.75 3.46 7.24
CA HIS A 25 0.03 3.28 8.50
C HIS A 25 0.28 4.47 9.42
N LYS A 26 -0.77 4.94 10.08
CA LYS A 26 -0.73 5.99 11.10
C LYS A 26 -1.51 5.53 12.32
N TYR A 27 -0.85 5.39 13.46
CA TYR A 27 -1.54 5.26 14.74
C TYR A 27 -1.78 6.65 15.35
N SER A 28 -2.89 7.27 14.96
CA SER A 28 -3.17 8.68 15.22
C SER A 28 -1.93 9.55 14.91
N ASP A 29 -1.59 10.52 15.77
CA ASP A 29 -0.42 11.41 15.59
C ASP A 29 0.85 10.88 16.27
N ASN A 30 0.86 9.62 16.74
CA ASN A 30 1.95 9.09 17.57
C ASN A 30 3.00 8.32 16.76
N TYR A 31 2.53 7.45 15.87
CA TYR A 31 3.38 6.56 15.08
C TYR A 31 2.95 6.59 13.63
N LYS A 32 3.94 6.55 12.73
CA LYS A 32 3.74 6.58 11.28
C LYS A 32 4.75 5.66 10.63
N HIS A 33 4.26 4.76 9.80
CA HIS A 33 5.04 3.73 9.16
C HIS A 33 4.72 3.67 7.68
N GLU A 34 5.67 3.16 6.90
CA GLU A 34 5.52 3.00 5.47
C GLU A 34 6.08 1.66 5.00
N GLY A 35 5.44 1.11 3.98
CA GLY A 35 5.88 -0.05 3.22
C GLY A 35 5.81 0.24 1.73
N ALA A 36 6.78 -0.27 0.97
CA ALA A 36 6.85 -0.08 -0.46
C ALA A 36 7.40 -1.34 -1.13
N TRP A 37 6.69 -1.82 -2.16
CA TRP A 37 7.09 -3.01 -2.92
C TRP A 37 7.09 -2.69 -4.41
N GLY A 38 8.12 -3.15 -5.12
CA GLY A 38 8.26 -2.90 -6.56
C GLY A 38 7.23 -3.64 -7.40
N ILE A 39 7.25 -4.97 -7.35
CA ILE A 39 6.31 -5.84 -8.07
C ILE A 39 5.90 -6.97 -7.14
N ILE A 40 4.60 -7.27 -7.07
CA ILE A 40 4.07 -8.44 -6.36
C ILE A 40 3.30 -9.30 -7.38
N GLN A 41 3.75 -10.52 -7.67
CA GLN A 41 3.09 -11.37 -8.67
C GLN A 41 1.76 -11.93 -8.14
N PRO A 42 0.86 -12.39 -9.03
CA PRO A 42 -0.36 -13.09 -8.62
C PRO A 42 -0.10 -14.24 -7.64
N GLY A 43 -0.83 -14.24 -6.52
CA GLY A 43 -0.72 -15.21 -5.44
C GLY A 43 0.38 -14.93 -4.41
N GLU A 44 1.30 -14.01 -4.70
CA GLU A 44 2.43 -13.71 -3.82
C GLU A 44 2.08 -12.75 -2.68
N LEU A 45 2.88 -12.85 -1.62
CA LEU A 45 2.95 -11.89 -0.53
C LEU A 45 4.19 -11.03 -0.74
N GLY A 46 4.08 -9.72 -0.52
CA GLY A 46 5.24 -8.82 -0.55
C GLY A 46 6.33 -9.27 0.43
N GLU A 47 7.56 -9.33 -0.06
CA GLU A 47 8.75 -9.62 0.76
C GLU A 47 9.03 -8.47 1.75
N GLU A 48 9.79 -8.74 2.81
CA GLU A 48 10.14 -7.73 3.82
C GLU A 48 8.92 -6.96 4.39
N PRO A 49 8.07 -7.63 5.21
CA PRO A 49 6.94 -6.98 5.85
C PRO A 49 7.33 -5.72 6.62
N MET A 50 6.53 -4.66 6.54
CA MET A 50 6.75 -3.43 7.31
C MET A 50 6.39 -3.67 8.77
N GLU A 51 7.23 -3.20 9.71
CA GLU A 51 6.89 -3.15 11.13
C GLU A 51 6.00 -1.94 11.43
N VAL A 52 4.96 -2.14 12.24
CA VAL A 52 4.03 -1.09 12.68
C VAL A 52 3.92 -1.06 14.20
N GLU A 53 3.78 0.15 14.74
CA GLU A 53 3.63 0.39 16.16
C GLU A 53 2.22 0.93 16.46
N TYR A 54 1.62 0.42 17.55
CA TYR A 54 0.28 0.84 17.99
C TYR A 54 0.17 0.74 19.51
N ASN A 55 -0.88 1.32 20.07
CA ASN A 55 -1.13 1.28 21.51
C ASN A 55 -2.44 0.58 21.84
N THR A 56 -2.45 -0.17 22.94
CA THR A 56 -3.64 -0.87 23.47
C THR A 56 -3.91 -0.51 24.94
N GLY A 57 -5.11 -0.85 25.40
CA GLY A 57 -5.56 -0.71 26.79
C GLY A 57 -6.88 0.08 26.93
N ALA A 58 -7.57 -0.09 28.05
CA ALA A 58 -8.94 0.42 28.26
C ALA A 58 -9.13 1.95 28.14
N PHE A 59 -8.05 2.72 28.11
CA PHE A 59 -8.07 4.18 28.01
C PHE A 59 -7.37 4.72 26.74
N THR A 60 -6.96 3.84 25.80
CA THR A 60 -6.41 4.32 24.53
C THR A 60 -7.54 4.78 23.61
N THR A 61 -7.41 5.97 23.04
CA THR A 61 -8.34 6.54 22.06
C THR A 61 -7.75 6.56 20.65
N GLY A 62 -6.48 6.19 20.52
CA GLY A 62 -5.79 6.16 19.24
C GLY A 62 -6.38 5.12 18.30
N ARG A 63 -6.22 5.38 17.01
CA ARG A 63 -6.79 4.57 15.92
C ARG A 63 -5.73 4.33 14.87
N ASP A 64 -5.75 3.12 14.33
CA ASP A 64 -4.94 2.70 13.21
C ASP A 64 -5.62 3.07 11.88
N TRP A 65 -4.94 3.93 11.14
CA TRP A 65 -5.36 4.42 9.83
C TRP A 65 -4.39 3.95 8.76
N TRP A 66 -4.93 3.45 7.66
CA TRP A 66 -4.19 2.81 6.58
C TRP A 66 -4.57 3.42 5.24
N VAL A 67 -3.58 3.61 4.37
CA VAL A 67 -3.81 3.85 2.95
C VAL A 67 -2.96 2.87 2.15
N VAL A 68 -3.54 2.34 1.08
CA VAL A 68 -2.89 1.40 0.18
C VAL A 68 -3.05 1.91 -1.23
N THR A 69 -1.95 1.95 -1.99
CA THR A 69 -1.98 2.26 -3.41
C THR A 69 -1.17 1.26 -4.21
N PHE A 70 -1.52 1.08 -5.48
CA PHE A 70 -0.82 0.21 -6.41
C PHE A 70 -1.15 0.61 -7.84
N TYR A 71 -0.26 0.28 -8.77
CA TYR A 71 -0.44 0.56 -10.19
C TYR A 71 -0.83 -0.70 -10.96
N SER A 72 -1.54 -0.51 -12.07
CA SER A 72 -1.70 -1.54 -13.10
C SER A 72 -0.35 -2.01 -13.65
N PRO A 73 -0.28 -3.19 -14.29
CA PRO A 73 0.96 -3.72 -14.85
C PRO A 73 1.70 -2.76 -15.81
N ASP A 74 0.95 -1.95 -16.57
CA ASP A 74 1.48 -0.94 -17.51
C ASP A 74 1.80 0.41 -16.84
N MET A 75 1.53 0.55 -15.54
CA MET A 75 1.59 1.79 -14.78
C MET A 75 0.77 2.95 -15.38
N GLU A 76 -0.28 2.66 -16.14
CA GLU A 76 -1.18 3.69 -16.68
C GLU A 76 -2.31 4.05 -15.71
N THR A 77 -2.67 3.15 -14.81
CA THR A 77 -3.72 3.35 -13.81
C THR A 77 -3.15 3.23 -12.40
N LEU A 78 -3.37 4.27 -11.59
CA LEU A 78 -3.12 4.23 -10.16
C LEU A 78 -4.43 3.88 -9.43
N TYR A 79 -4.40 2.83 -8.64
CA TYR A 79 -5.46 2.43 -7.71
C TYR A 79 -5.11 2.83 -6.29
N TYR A 80 -6.11 3.16 -5.49
CA TYR A 80 -5.95 3.51 -4.09
C TYR A 80 -7.16 3.08 -3.27
N SER A 81 -6.93 2.74 -1.99
CA SER A 81 -7.97 2.44 -1.02
C SER A 81 -8.89 3.65 -0.83
N ASP A 82 -10.19 3.44 -0.94
CA ASP A 82 -11.16 4.54 -0.88
C ASP A 82 -12.41 4.17 -0.06
N PRO A 83 -12.32 4.20 1.29
CA PRO A 83 -13.41 3.75 2.15
C PRO A 83 -14.67 4.61 2.08
N ALA A 84 -14.61 5.83 1.52
CA ALA A 84 -15.77 6.71 1.47
C ALA A 84 -15.74 7.77 0.34
N ASN A 85 -15.14 7.46 -0.82
CA ASN A 85 -15.06 8.33 -2.00
C ASN A 85 -14.38 9.68 -1.76
N PHE A 86 -13.32 9.71 -0.95
CA PHE A 86 -12.73 10.96 -0.43
C PHE A 86 -11.55 11.49 -1.26
N ARG A 87 -11.47 12.82 -1.36
CA ARG A 87 -10.47 13.52 -2.19
C ARG A 87 -9.14 13.85 -1.50
N GLY A 88 -9.04 13.76 -0.18
CA GLY A 88 -7.85 14.24 0.56
C GLY A 88 -6.52 13.58 0.17
N ILE A 89 -6.56 12.29 -0.19
CA ILE A 89 -5.38 11.55 -0.68
C ILE A 89 -4.96 11.94 -2.11
N PHE A 90 -5.81 12.63 -2.88
CA PHE A 90 -5.50 12.96 -4.27
C PHE A 90 -4.39 13.99 -4.37
N ASP A 91 -4.39 15.00 -3.49
CA ASP A 91 -3.40 16.08 -3.50
C ASP A 91 -2.00 15.50 -3.31
N SER A 92 -1.81 14.62 -2.32
CA SER A 92 -0.57 13.87 -2.14
C SER A 92 -0.21 13.08 -3.40
N LEU A 93 -1.15 12.32 -3.97
CA LEU A 93 -0.88 11.56 -5.19
C LEU A 93 -0.64 12.43 -6.45
N GLU A 94 -0.84 13.75 -6.42
CA GLU A 94 -0.46 14.67 -7.50
C GLU A 94 0.97 15.20 -7.36
N GLU A 95 1.57 15.13 -6.17
CA GLU A 95 2.94 15.57 -5.92
C GLU A 95 4.00 14.55 -6.37
N VAL A 96 3.59 13.32 -6.68
CA VAL A 96 4.49 12.26 -7.13
C VAL A 96 5.13 12.65 -8.47
N ALA A 97 6.47 12.60 -8.54
CA ALA A 97 7.24 13.03 -9.69
C ALA A 97 6.83 12.28 -10.99
N PRO A 98 6.26 12.96 -12.00
CA PRO A 98 5.77 12.32 -13.22
C PRO A 98 6.86 11.61 -14.04
N ASP A 99 8.10 12.12 -13.99
CA ASP A 99 9.24 11.53 -14.69
C ASP A 99 9.62 10.16 -14.11
N MET A 100 9.49 9.98 -12.78
CA MET A 100 9.74 8.70 -12.11
C MET A 100 8.71 7.64 -12.53
N ILE A 101 7.43 8.00 -12.56
CA ILE A 101 6.35 7.13 -13.03
C ILE A 101 6.55 6.77 -14.50
N SER A 102 6.94 7.74 -15.33
CA SER A 102 7.18 7.54 -16.76
C SER A 102 8.38 6.62 -17.02
N ALA A 103 9.47 6.79 -16.28
CA ALA A 103 10.64 5.92 -16.37
C ALA A 103 10.32 4.48 -15.98
N ALA A 104 9.57 4.27 -14.89
CA ALA A 104 9.14 2.95 -14.46
C ALA A 104 8.21 2.28 -15.48
N ALA A 105 7.23 3.02 -16.01
CA ALA A 105 6.36 2.54 -17.08
C ALA A 105 7.15 2.12 -18.33
N GLY A 106 8.14 2.90 -18.75
CA GLY A 106 9.00 2.58 -19.89
C GLY A 106 9.83 1.32 -19.68
N ALA A 107 10.38 1.13 -18.47
CA ALA A 107 11.12 -0.08 -18.11
C ALA A 107 10.24 -1.34 -18.18
N ILE A 108 9.00 -1.24 -17.70
CA ILE A 108 8.05 -2.36 -17.71
C ILE A 108 7.56 -2.67 -19.14
N ALA A 109 7.22 -1.64 -19.92
CA ALA A 109 6.79 -1.82 -21.32
C ALA A 109 7.83 -2.57 -22.17
N GLY A 110 9.13 -2.41 -21.85
CA GLY A 110 10.23 -3.13 -22.51
C GLY A 110 10.25 -4.65 -22.27
N LEU A 111 9.45 -5.19 -21.34
CA LEU A 111 9.46 -6.60 -20.97
C LEU A 111 8.50 -7.50 -21.76
N ALA A 112 7.87 -6.99 -22.83
CA ALA A 112 6.96 -7.75 -23.70
C ALA A 112 5.82 -8.49 -22.94
N GLY A 113 5.38 -7.96 -21.80
CA GLY A 113 4.27 -8.48 -21.01
C GLY A 113 4.62 -9.54 -19.96
N SER A 114 5.90 -9.93 -19.81
CA SER A 114 6.34 -10.80 -18.71
C SER A 114 7.16 -10.03 -17.69
N LEU A 115 6.61 -9.82 -16.50
CA LEU A 115 7.37 -9.32 -15.34
C LEU A 115 8.20 -10.42 -14.65
N SER A 116 8.44 -11.53 -15.35
CA SER A 116 9.28 -12.64 -14.91
C SER A 116 10.43 -12.86 -15.91
N GLY A 117 11.65 -13.08 -15.41
CA GLY A 117 12.85 -13.34 -16.22
C GLY A 117 13.99 -12.32 -16.04
N PRO A 118 15.09 -12.43 -16.82
CA PRO A 118 16.31 -11.64 -16.60
C PRO A 118 16.13 -10.11 -16.70
N GLY A 119 15.19 -9.65 -17.54
CA GLY A 119 14.83 -8.23 -17.64
C GLY A 119 14.00 -7.71 -16.47
N ALA A 120 13.36 -8.61 -15.70
CA ALA A 120 12.46 -8.25 -14.61
C ALA A 120 13.17 -7.50 -13.47
N VAL A 121 14.48 -7.74 -13.28
CA VAL A 121 15.26 -7.05 -12.23
C VAL A 121 15.25 -5.54 -12.44
N GLY A 122 15.48 -5.08 -13.68
CA GLY A 122 15.48 -3.65 -14.00
C GLY A 122 14.11 -3.00 -13.78
N ALA A 123 13.04 -3.67 -14.22
CA ALA A 123 11.68 -3.20 -14.01
C ALA A 123 11.28 -3.20 -12.53
N ALA A 124 11.66 -4.22 -11.76
CA ALA A 124 11.40 -4.30 -10.32
C ALA A 124 12.08 -3.15 -9.58
N VAL A 125 13.32 -2.81 -9.93
CA VAL A 125 14.05 -1.66 -9.35
C VAL A 125 13.35 -0.34 -9.68
N ALA A 126 12.96 -0.14 -10.94
CA ALA A 126 12.27 1.08 -11.35
C ALA A 126 10.89 1.21 -10.68
N ALA A 127 10.13 0.12 -10.60
CA ALA A 127 8.86 0.06 -9.90
C ALA A 127 9.03 0.31 -8.39
N ALA A 128 10.07 -0.22 -7.75
CA ALA A 128 10.35 0.05 -6.34
C ALA A 128 10.68 1.52 -6.09
N ALA A 129 11.38 2.19 -7.01
CA ALA A 129 11.65 3.61 -6.91
C ALA A 129 10.36 4.44 -7.05
N ALA A 130 9.46 4.06 -7.96
CA ALA A 130 8.13 4.67 -8.09
C ALA A 130 7.25 4.42 -6.84
N ALA A 131 7.32 3.21 -6.27
CA ALA A 131 6.66 2.85 -5.02
C ALA A 131 7.14 3.78 -3.90
N LYS A 132 8.46 3.90 -3.72
CA LYS A 132 9.06 4.76 -2.69
C LYS A 132 8.67 6.23 -2.84
N ALA A 133 8.65 6.75 -4.06
CA ALA A 133 8.22 8.14 -4.32
C ALA A 133 6.74 8.34 -3.99
N THR A 134 5.88 7.39 -4.38
CA THR A 134 4.44 7.41 -4.07
C THR A 134 4.21 7.31 -2.57
N THR A 135 4.88 6.36 -1.91
CA THR A 135 4.82 6.15 -0.47
C THR A 135 5.29 7.38 0.29
N ALA A 136 6.41 8.01 -0.10
CA ALA A 136 6.93 9.20 0.58
C ALA A 136 5.97 10.40 0.53
N SER A 137 5.17 10.52 -0.53
CA SER A 137 4.16 11.58 -0.63
C SER A 137 2.88 11.28 0.18
N LEU A 138 2.53 10.00 0.35
CA LEU A 138 1.41 9.55 1.19
C LEU A 138 1.76 9.51 2.70
N PHE A 139 2.98 9.07 3.02
CA PHE A 139 3.74 9.53 4.18
C PHE A 139 3.89 11.05 4.03
N ASN A 140 4.50 11.90 4.85
CA ASN A 140 4.44 13.39 4.69
C ASN A 140 3.06 14.11 4.58
N SER A 141 1.96 13.52 4.09
CA SER A 141 0.61 14.05 4.25
C SER A 141 0.29 14.16 5.73
N GLU A 142 -0.28 15.29 6.14
CA GLU A 142 -0.55 15.61 7.55
C GLU A 142 -1.82 14.90 8.07
N GLY A 143 -2.80 14.62 7.21
CA GLY A 143 -4.10 14.04 7.59
C GLY A 143 -4.21 12.51 7.50
N THR A 144 -5.25 11.96 8.13
CA THR A 144 -5.76 10.58 7.92
C THR A 144 -7.08 10.57 7.15
N GLU A 145 -7.49 11.71 6.61
CA GLU A 145 -8.69 11.83 5.80
C GLU A 145 -8.57 10.96 4.54
N GLY A 146 -9.56 10.11 4.31
CA GLY A 146 -9.54 9.12 3.23
C GLY A 146 -8.78 7.83 3.55
N PHE A 147 -8.13 7.72 4.72
CA PHE A 147 -7.51 6.47 5.13
C PHE A 147 -8.57 5.50 5.65
N LYS A 148 -8.36 4.21 5.41
CA LYS A 148 -9.17 3.13 5.96
C LYS A 148 -8.76 2.88 7.41
N GLN A 149 -9.73 2.89 8.32
CA GLN A 149 -9.50 2.43 9.69
C GLN A 149 -9.47 0.90 9.74
N HIS A 150 -8.43 0.32 10.34
CA HIS A 150 -8.34 -1.10 10.71
C HIS A 150 -7.55 -1.23 12.01
N ILE A 151 -8.26 -1.43 13.13
CA ILE A 151 -7.70 -1.35 14.49
C ILE A 151 -6.91 -2.60 14.83
N LEU A 152 -5.66 -2.42 15.27
CA LEU A 152 -4.84 -3.49 15.82
C LEU A 152 -5.08 -3.63 17.33
N ARG A 153 -5.11 -4.87 17.81
CA ARG A 153 -5.37 -5.23 19.21
C ARG A 153 -4.24 -6.09 19.77
N GLU A 154 -4.34 -6.41 21.05
CA GLU A 154 -3.34 -7.25 21.72
C GLU A 154 -3.13 -8.62 21.07
N GLU A 155 -4.15 -9.15 20.40
CA GLU A 155 -4.10 -10.42 19.67
C GLU A 155 -3.25 -10.34 18.38
N ASP A 156 -2.94 -9.13 17.91
CA ASP A 156 -2.16 -8.87 16.70
C ASP A 156 -0.67 -8.63 16.99
N GLU A 157 -0.26 -8.65 18.26
CA GLU A 157 1.14 -8.49 18.66
C GLU A 157 2.01 -9.57 18.05
N ASP A 158 3.14 -9.16 17.47
CA ASP A 158 4.11 -10.04 16.79
C ASP A 158 3.51 -10.91 15.67
N ALA A 159 2.32 -10.53 15.16
CA ALA A 159 1.62 -11.21 14.10
C ALA A 159 1.66 -10.41 12.78
N LEU A 160 1.38 -11.11 11.68
CA LEU A 160 1.23 -10.49 10.37
C LEU A 160 -0.21 -10.00 10.18
N THR A 161 -0.36 -8.72 9.89
CA THR A 161 -1.55 -8.15 9.26
C THR A 161 -1.41 -8.28 7.74
N GLU A 162 -2.23 -9.13 7.14
CA GLU A 162 -2.23 -9.35 5.70
C GLU A 162 -3.19 -8.36 5.02
N ILE A 163 -2.67 -7.52 4.13
CA ILE A 163 -3.44 -6.59 3.32
C ILE A 163 -3.69 -7.25 1.96
N VAL A 164 -4.87 -7.79 1.76
CA VAL A 164 -5.22 -8.57 0.57
C VAL A 164 -5.84 -7.67 -0.49
N ILE A 165 -5.22 -7.60 -1.66
CA ILE A 165 -5.85 -7.03 -2.86
C ILE A 165 -6.60 -8.17 -3.56
N ASN A 166 -7.94 -8.15 -3.47
CA ASN A 166 -8.81 -9.19 -3.98
C ASN A 166 -8.91 -9.14 -5.52
N ALA A 167 -9.43 -10.22 -6.13
CA ALA A 167 -9.56 -10.33 -7.59
C ALA A 167 -10.43 -9.21 -8.23
N ASP A 168 -11.40 -8.68 -7.49
CA ASP A 168 -12.23 -7.53 -7.88
C ASP A 168 -11.60 -6.16 -7.54
N ARG A 169 -10.33 -6.17 -7.11
CA ARG A 169 -9.54 -5.02 -6.64
C ARG A 169 -10.08 -4.36 -5.36
N THR A 170 -11.02 -4.97 -4.64
CA THR A 170 -11.30 -4.56 -3.25
C THR A 170 -10.12 -4.92 -2.34
N ILE A 171 -10.05 -4.27 -1.17
CA ILE A 171 -8.95 -4.48 -0.21
C ILE A 171 -9.53 -5.00 1.10
N THR A 172 -8.97 -6.11 1.57
CA THR A 172 -9.28 -6.69 2.89
C THR A 172 -8.05 -6.62 3.78
N PHE A 173 -8.17 -5.96 4.92
CA PHE A 173 -7.19 -6.01 6.00
C PHE A 173 -7.53 -7.20 6.89
N LYS A 174 -6.59 -8.12 7.08
CA LYS A 174 -6.76 -9.32 7.91
C LYS A 174 -5.74 -9.32 9.03
N SER A 175 -6.22 -9.33 10.26
CA SER A 175 -5.40 -9.52 11.46
C SER A 175 -6.06 -10.57 12.36
N ASN A 176 -5.35 -11.04 13.40
CA ASN A 176 -5.90 -12.04 14.32
C ASN A 176 -7.18 -11.54 15.00
N SER A 177 -7.21 -10.24 15.31
CA SER A 177 -8.33 -9.58 15.98
C SER A 177 -9.55 -9.29 15.11
N GLY A 178 -9.44 -9.49 13.78
CA GLY A 178 -10.55 -9.38 12.86
C GLY A 178 -10.17 -8.89 11.47
N ASN A 179 -11.20 -8.73 10.62
CA ASN A 179 -11.05 -8.27 9.25
C ASN A 179 -11.78 -6.95 9.03
N SER A 180 -11.30 -6.13 8.09
CA SER A 180 -12.04 -4.99 7.57
C SER A 180 -11.85 -4.83 6.07
N ASP A 181 -12.91 -4.39 5.38
CA ASP A 181 -12.93 -4.30 3.92
C ASP A 181 -13.07 -2.84 3.45
N THR A 182 -12.51 -2.54 2.29
CA THR A 182 -12.68 -1.26 1.60
C THR A 182 -12.68 -1.45 0.09
N VAL A 183 -13.39 -0.56 -0.61
CA VAL A 183 -13.32 -0.48 -2.07
C VAL A 183 -12.05 0.25 -2.50
N THR A 184 -11.74 0.16 -3.79
CA THR A 184 -10.71 0.97 -4.45
C THR A 184 -11.33 1.94 -5.42
N SER A 185 -10.67 3.08 -5.57
CA SER A 185 -10.89 4.02 -6.66
C SER A 185 -9.61 4.11 -7.49
N SER A 186 -9.71 4.70 -8.68
CA SER A 186 -8.58 4.79 -9.60
C SER A 186 -8.49 6.14 -10.31
N LYS A 187 -7.30 6.44 -10.84
CA LYS A 187 -7.04 7.57 -11.73
C LYS A 187 -5.96 7.22 -12.76
N PRO A 188 -5.92 7.91 -13.91
CA PRO A 188 -4.76 7.85 -14.79
C PRO A 188 -3.49 8.24 -14.02
N ALA A 189 -2.44 7.44 -14.18
CA ALA A 189 -1.12 7.67 -13.57
C ALA A 189 -0.30 8.73 -14.32
N LYS A 190 -0.63 8.98 -15.59
CA LYS A 190 -0.05 10.02 -16.43
C LYS A 190 -1.16 11.03 -16.78
N LYS A 191 -0.86 12.32 -16.67
CA LYS A 191 -1.73 13.40 -17.20
C LYS A 191 -1.50 13.53 -18.70
#